data_AF-A0A7W1A2Q1-F1
#
_entry.id   AF-A0A7W1A2Q1-F1
#
_cell.length_a   1.000
_cell.length_b   1.000
_cell.length_c   1.000
_cell.angle_alpha   90.00
_cell.angle_beta   90.00
_cell.angle_gamma   90.00
#
_symmetry.space_group_name_H-M   'P 1'
#
loop_
_entity.id
_entity.type
_entity.pdbx_description
1 polymer ?
#
loop_
_entity_poly.entity_id
_entity_poly.type
_entity_poly.pdbx_seq_one_letter_code
_entity_poly.pdbx_strand_id
1 'polypeptide(L)'
;MRHTLAAGVAFVLAAACGGTQTRSASQVVTACDVGARVAPHEVRRLVAAVDQLDVAPHHRDHARLLAALRALEESLRLVAPARRTEITGVHVSGATLERAVDNPRAHADFVRMGLVNAAQALAAVEPSFSGRGCYREELGALTLAASQIDPERRLSDQYTKVSSALRAASRVVLAASTSSQIAIRTRP
;
A
#
# COMPACT_ATOMS: atom_id res chain seq x y z
N MET A 1 67.88 -38.74 9.57
CA MET A 1 68.13 -38.58 11.02
C MET A 1 67.00 -37.70 11.56
N ARG A 2 65.97 -38.28 12.22
CA ARG A 2 65.64 -38.09 13.65
C ARG A 2 65.87 -36.62 14.08
N HIS A 3 64.86 -35.83 14.45
CA HIS A 3 64.10 -35.98 15.68
C HIS A 3 62.68 -35.38 15.66
N THR A 4 61.82 -36.11 16.37
CA THR A 4 60.46 -35.88 16.85
C THR A 4 60.38 -34.85 18.00
N LEU A 5 59.21 -34.22 18.19
CA LEU A 5 58.47 -33.90 19.45
C LEU A 5 57.42 -32.81 19.12
N ALA A 6 56.12 -33.09 18.99
CA ALA A 6 55.10 -33.47 19.98
C ALA A 6 54.66 -32.33 20.92
N ALA A 7 53.37 -31.98 20.86
CA ALA A 7 52.42 -31.81 21.97
C ALA A 7 51.45 -30.64 21.72
N GLY A 8 50.14 -30.92 21.80
CA GLY A 8 49.13 -29.86 21.72
C GLY A 8 47.67 -30.32 21.64
N VAL A 9 47.27 -31.22 22.56
CA VAL A 9 45.94 -31.33 23.20
C VAL A 9 44.68 -31.47 22.31
N ALA A 10 44.02 -32.62 22.48
CA ALA A 10 42.66 -32.94 22.05
C ALA A 10 41.61 -32.59 23.13
N PHE A 11 40.32 -32.77 22.78
CA PHE A 11 39.06 -32.58 23.52
C PHE A 11 38.39 -31.19 23.33
N VAL A 12 37.09 -31.04 23.03
CA VAL A 12 35.90 -31.88 23.30
C VAL A 12 34.88 -31.75 22.15
N LEU A 13 34.27 -32.86 21.73
CA LEU A 13 33.03 -32.89 20.96
C LEU A 13 31.85 -32.55 21.88
N ALA A 14 31.07 -31.52 21.54
CA ALA A 14 29.71 -31.34 22.06
C ALA A 14 28.74 -31.26 20.88
N ALA A 15 28.13 -32.39 20.57
CA ALA A 15 26.88 -32.44 19.83
C ALA A 15 25.75 -32.06 20.81
N ALA A 16 25.04 -30.99 20.51
CA ALA A 16 23.72 -30.73 21.06
C ALA A 16 22.80 -30.28 19.92
N CYS A 17 21.85 -31.15 19.60
CA CYS A 17 20.63 -30.82 18.89
C CYS A 17 19.91 -29.65 19.57
N GLY A 18 19.19 -28.85 18.78
CA GLY A 18 18.19 -27.92 19.31
C GLY A 18 18.51 -26.47 19.04
N GLY A 19 18.50 -26.09 17.77
CA GLY A 19 18.35 -24.71 17.36
C GLY A 19 17.26 -24.67 16.32
N THR A 20 16.01 -24.65 16.77
CA THR A 20 14.87 -24.23 15.96
C THR A 20 15.31 -23.06 15.10
N GLN A 21 15.40 -23.29 13.79
CA GLN A 21 15.52 -22.25 12.80
C GLN A 21 14.21 -21.49 12.90
N THR A 22 14.18 -20.49 13.78
CA THR A 22 13.16 -19.46 13.81
C THR A 22 13.20 -18.85 12.43
N ARG A 23 12.28 -19.32 11.58
CA ARG A 23 11.79 -18.59 10.42
C ARG A 23 11.56 -17.18 10.92
N SER A 24 12.51 -16.29 10.64
CA SER A 24 12.27 -14.86 10.66
C SER A 24 11.41 -14.60 9.44
N ALA A 25 10.16 -15.04 9.50
CA ALA A 25 9.09 -14.45 8.75
C ALA A 25 9.05 -13.02 9.26
N SER A 26 9.64 -12.10 8.51
CA SER A 26 9.24 -10.69 8.57
C SER A 26 7.79 -10.61 8.10
N GLN A 27 6.90 -11.12 8.94
CA GLN A 27 5.50 -10.80 8.92
C GLN A 27 5.47 -9.38 9.48
N VAL A 28 5.60 -8.41 8.58
CA VAL A 28 5.04 -7.09 8.85
C VAL A 28 3.53 -7.33 8.87
N VAL A 29 3.03 -7.79 10.01
CA VAL A 29 1.62 -7.76 10.35
C VAL A 29 1.30 -6.27 10.41
N THR A 30 0.78 -5.72 9.31
CA THR A 30 0.18 -4.38 9.35
C THR A 30 -0.95 -4.45 10.38
N ALA A 31 -0.94 -3.53 11.35
CA ALA A 31 -1.79 -3.50 12.54
C ALA A 31 -3.31 -3.49 12.29
N CYS A 32 -3.72 -3.49 11.02
CA CYS A 32 -5.09 -3.71 10.57
C CYS A 32 -5.24 -5.18 10.12
N ASP A 33 -5.12 -6.14 11.03
CA ASP A 33 -5.30 -7.57 10.72
C ASP A 33 -6.80 -7.92 10.61
N VAL A 34 -7.51 -7.19 9.75
CA VAL A 34 -8.85 -7.57 9.32
C VAL A 34 -8.70 -8.40 8.06
N GLY A 35 -8.99 -9.69 8.19
CA GLY A 35 -8.75 -10.69 7.17
C GLY A 35 -9.13 -10.23 5.77
N ALA A 36 -8.12 -10.07 4.90
CA ALA A 36 -8.25 -9.79 3.48
C ALA A 36 -9.21 -10.75 2.74
N ARG A 37 -9.57 -11.88 3.36
CA ARG A 37 -10.54 -12.86 2.85
C ARG A 37 -12.00 -12.35 2.78
N VAL A 38 -12.35 -11.23 3.43
CA VAL A 38 -13.74 -10.71 3.42
C VAL A 38 -13.87 -9.34 2.72
N ALA A 39 -12.79 -8.71 2.27
CA ALA A 39 -12.86 -7.38 1.62
C ALA A 39 -13.72 -7.41 0.34
N PRO A 40 -14.49 -6.36 0.00
CA PRO A 40 -15.24 -6.25 -1.25
C PRO A 40 -14.36 -6.46 -2.49
N HIS A 41 -14.95 -6.87 -3.61
CA HIS A 41 -14.22 -7.20 -4.84
C HIS A 41 -13.37 -6.03 -5.35
N GLU A 42 -13.89 -4.81 -5.29
CA GLU A 42 -13.27 -3.57 -5.72
C GLU A 42 -12.03 -3.24 -4.87
N VAL A 43 -12.12 -3.47 -3.55
CA VAL A 43 -10.99 -3.29 -2.63
C VAL A 43 -9.89 -4.32 -2.92
N ARG A 44 -10.26 -5.57 -3.23
CA ARG A 44 -9.29 -6.59 -3.66
C ARG A 44 -8.63 -6.23 -5.00
N ARG A 45 -9.39 -5.64 -5.94
CA ARG A 45 -8.83 -5.13 -7.21
C ARG A 45 -7.83 -4.01 -6.97
N LEU A 46 -8.09 -3.11 -6.03
CA LEU A 46 -7.15 -2.05 -5.65
C LEU A 46 -5.84 -2.65 -5.12
N VAL A 47 -5.91 -3.56 -4.14
CA VAL A 47 -4.72 -4.22 -3.59
C VAL A 47 -3.91 -4.89 -4.69
N ALA A 48 -4.55 -5.69 -5.55
CA ALA A 48 -3.87 -6.35 -6.67
C ALA A 48 -3.25 -5.36 -7.68
N ALA A 49 -3.92 -4.25 -7.98
CA ALA A 49 -3.38 -3.22 -8.87
C ALA A 49 -2.15 -2.53 -8.28
N VAL A 50 -2.15 -2.29 -6.96
CA VAL A 50 -0.99 -1.72 -6.25
C VAL A 50 0.16 -2.71 -6.17
N ASP A 51 -0.08 -3.99 -5.88
CA ASP A 51 0.97 -5.01 -5.87
C ASP A 51 1.65 -5.15 -7.24
N GLN A 52 0.89 -5.03 -8.32
CA GLN A 52 1.44 -5.05 -9.68
C GLN A 52 2.36 -3.86 -9.99
N LEU A 53 2.28 -2.75 -9.26
CA LEU A 53 3.20 -1.62 -9.43
C LEU A 53 4.63 -2.01 -9.01
N ASP A 54 4.78 -2.86 -7.99
CA ASP A 54 6.09 -3.17 -7.39
C ASP A 54 6.90 -4.21 -8.18
N VAL A 55 6.25 -5.00 -9.03
CA VAL A 55 6.87 -6.10 -9.77
C VAL A 55 7.25 -5.68 -11.21
N ALA A 56 6.97 -4.43 -11.60
CA ALA A 56 7.15 -3.95 -12.98
C ALA A 56 8.55 -3.40 -13.27
N PRO A 57 9.12 -3.66 -14.46
CA PRO A 57 10.14 -2.78 -15.01
C PRO A 57 9.51 -1.44 -15.47
N HIS A 58 10.23 -0.34 -15.25
CA HIS A 58 9.75 1.05 -15.29
C HIS A 58 8.99 1.53 -16.54
N HIS A 59 9.11 0.83 -17.67
CA HIS A 59 8.45 1.20 -18.93
C HIS A 59 6.97 0.80 -19.00
N ARG A 60 6.45 0.02 -18.03
CA ARG A 60 5.01 -0.34 -17.93
C ARG A 60 4.28 0.40 -16.80
N ASP A 61 4.94 1.38 -16.17
CA ASP A 61 4.46 2.05 -14.97
C ASP A 61 3.18 2.86 -15.21
N HIS A 62 3.05 3.49 -16.38
CA HIS A 62 1.91 4.37 -16.70
C HIS A 62 0.55 3.63 -16.70
N ALA A 63 0.44 2.54 -17.44
CA ALA A 63 -0.81 1.77 -17.53
C ALA A 63 -1.20 1.14 -16.19
N ARG A 64 -0.22 0.68 -15.41
CA ARG A 64 -0.46 0.12 -14.07
C ARG A 64 -0.88 1.20 -13.08
N LEU A 65 -0.29 2.38 -13.17
CA LEU A 65 -0.68 3.52 -12.34
C LEU A 65 -2.11 3.96 -12.63
N LEU A 66 -2.50 4.01 -13.90
CA LEU A 66 -3.89 4.25 -14.30
C LEU A 66 -4.84 3.19 -13.74
N ALA A 67 -4.46 1.91 -13.83
CA ALA A 67 -5.26 0.83 -13.26
C ALA A 67 -5.42 0.97 -11.74
N ALA A 68 -4.35 1.33 -11.03
CA ALA A 68 -4.38 1.58 -9.58
C ALA A 68 -5.26 2.78 -9.21
N LEU A 69 -5.18 3.90 -9.94
CA LEU A 69 -6.02 5.09 -9.72
C LEU A 69 -7.50 4.80 -10.00
N ARG A 70 -7.82 4.05 -11.06
CA ARG A 70 -9.20 3.62 -11.36
C ARG A 70 -9.75 2.69 -10.28
N ALA A 71 -8.95 1.72 -9.82
CA ALA A 71 -9.35 0.84 -8.74
C ALA A 71 -9.53 1.57 -7.41
N LEU A 72 -8.73 2.62 -7.17
CA LEU A 72 -8.88 3.51 -6.01
C LEU A 72 -10.20 4.28 -6.10
N GLU A 73 -10.50 4.87 -7.25
CA GLU A 73 -11.77 5.56 -7.51
C GLU A 73 -12.99 4.65 -7.26
N GLU A 74 -12.98 3.43 -7.83
CA GLU A 74 -14.03 2.43 -7.62
C GLU A 74 -14.19 2.09 -6.13
N SER A 75 -13.08 1.92 -5.42
CA SER A 75 -13.11 1.62 -3.99
C SER A 75 -13.66 2.78 -3.15
N LEU A 76 -13.31 4.02 -3.49
CA LEU A 76 -13.83 5.22 -2.82
C LEU A 76 -15.34 5.38 -3.01
N ARG A 77 -15.89 4.99 -4.17
CA ARG A 77 -17.34 4.98 -4.40
C ARG A 77 -18.07 4.03 -3.45
N LEU A 78 -17.40 2.99 -2.94
CA LEU A 78 -17.96 2.08 -1.95
C LEU A 78 -17.82 2.59 -0.52
N VAL A 79 -16.62 3.03 -0.14
CA VAL A 79 -16.31 3.37 1.26
C VAL A 79 -16.65 4.80 1.64
N ALA A 80 -16.71 5.71 0.66
CA ALA A 80 -16.98 7.14 0.86
C ALA A 80 -17.98 7.71 -0.18
N PRO A 81 -19.15 7.08 -0.41
CA PRO A 81 -20.07 7.44 -1.50
C PRO A 81 -20.61 8.89 -1.42
N ALA A 82 -20.62 9.49 -0.23
CA ALA A 82 -21.02 10.88 -0.03
C ALA A 82 -20.00 11.90 -0.56
N ARG A 83 -18.74 11.47 -0.80
CA ARG A 83 -17.61 12.33 -1.19
C ARG A 83 -17.46 12.46 -2.71
N ARG A 84 -18.55 12.83 -3.37
CA ARG A 84 -18.66 12.86 -4.84
C ARG A 84 -17.64 13.80 -5.49
N THR A 85 -17.39 14.96 -4.88
CA THR A 85 -16.42 15.95 -5.39
C THR A 85 -15.01 15.38 -5.40
N GLU A 86 -14.59 14.78 -4.29
CA GLU A 86 -13.25 14.19 -4.16
C GLU A 86 -13.09 12.97 -5.08
N ILE A 87 -14.10 12.09 -5.15
CA ILE A 87 -14.11 10.96 -6.09
C ILE A 87 -13.97 11.45 -7.54
N THR A 88 -14.68 12.52 -7.90
CA THR A 88 -14.54 13.15 -9.23
C THR A 88 -13.13 13.70 -9.44
N GLY A 89 -12.50 14.27 -8.40
CA GLY A 89 -11.09 14.69 -8.46
C GLY A 89 -10.14 13.52 -8.75
N VAL A 90 -10.34 12.35 -8.13
CA VAL A 90 -9.57 11.13 -8.45
C VAL A 90 -9.81 10.69 -9.89
N HIS A 91 -11.06 10.69 -10.33
CA HIS A 91 -11.43 10.36 -11.71
C HIS A 91 -10.73 11.26 -12.74
N VAL A 92 -10.83 12.58 -12.56
CA VAL A 92 -10.23 13.58 -13.45
C VAL A 92 -8.71 13.45 -13.45
N SER A 93 -8.09 13.19 -12.31
CA SER A 93 -6.65 12.90 -12.21
C SER A 93 -6.26 11.72 -13.09
N GLY A 94 -6.96 10.58 -12.98
CA GLY A 94 -6.72 9.39 -13.80
C GLY A 94 -6.95 9.65 -15.30
N ALA A 95 -8.06 10.28 -15.66
CA ALA A 95 -8.40 10.60 -17.05
C ALA A 95 -7.43 11.62 -17.68
N THR A 96 -6.83 12.49 -16.88
CA THR A 96 -5.83 13.45 -17.35
C THR A 96 -4.46 12.78 -17.50
N LEU A 97 -4.09 11.91 -16.55
CA LEU A 97 -2.91 11.07 -16.68
C LEU A 97 -2.96 10.23 -17.97
N GLU A 98 -4.10 9.62 -18.28
CA GLU A 98 -4.30 8.80 -19.50
C GLU A 98 -4.12 9.60 -20.79
N ARG A 99 -4.53 10.87 -20.81
CA ARG A 99 -4.37 11.75 -21.99
C ARG A 99 -2.98 12.36 -22.09
N ALA A 100 -2.23 12.36 -20.99
CA ALA A 100 -0.97 13.07 -20.89
C ALA A 100 0.25 12.22 -21.28
N VAL A 101 0.10 11.03 -21.90
CA VAL A 101 1.21 10.08 -22.18
C VAL A 101 2.47 10.76 -22.73
N ASP A 102 2.31 11.78 -23.58
CA ASP A 102 3.41 12.52 -24.22
C ASP A 102 3.95 13.72 -23.42
N ASN A 103 3.44 14.00 -22.21
CA ASN A 103 3.90 15.06 -21.31
C ASN A 103 4.39 14.51 -19.94
N PRO A 104 5.66 14.10 -19.85
CA PRO A 104 6.22 13.44 -18.66
C PRO A 104 6.27 14.32 -17.39
N ARG A 105 6.26 15.65 -17.54
CA ARG A 105 6.31 16.58 -16.41
C ARG A 105 4.95 16.71 -15.72
N ALA A 106 3.86 16.57 -16.46
CA ALA A 106 2.51 16.70 -15.90
C ALA A 106 2.04 15.44 -15.14
N HIS A 107 2.72 14.29 -15.31
CA HIS A 107 2.28 13.02 -14.73
C HIS A 107 2.30 12.98 -13.20
N ALA A 108 3.34 13.53 -12.56
CA ALA A 108 3.49 13.46 -11.11
C ALA A 108 2.44 14.31 -10.38
N ASP A 109 2.14 15.50 -10.90
CA ASP A 109 1.14 16.39 -10.32
C ASP A 109 -0.27 15.80 -10.41
N PHE A 110 -0.64 15.19 -11.55
CA PHE A 110 -1.95 14.53 -11.67
C PHE A 110 -2.10 13.42 -10.62
N VAL A 111 -1.11 12.56 -10.48
CA VAL A 111 -1.12 11.46 -9.49
C VAL A 111 -1.22 12.00 -8.08
N ARG A 112 -0.44 13.06 -7.77
CA ARG A 112 -0.50 13.75 -6.48
C ARG A 112 -1.89 14.28 -6.18
N MET A 113 -2.51 15.01 -7.11
CA MET A 113 -3.88 15.53 -6.95
C MET A 113 -4.90 14.41 -6.75
N GLY A 114 -4.77 13.29 -7.46
CA GLY A 114 -5.63 12.12 -7.26
C GLY A 114 -5.52 11.56 -5.85
N LEU A 115 -4.30 11.39 -5.34
CA LEU A 115 -4.04 10.88 -3.99
C LEU A 115 -4.49 11.86 -2.89
N VAL A 116 -4.34 13.16 -3.10
CA VAL A 116 -4.83 14.19 -2.17
C VAL A 116 -6.36 14.15 -2.07
N ASN A 117 -7.06 14.09 -3.22
CA ASN A 117 -8.52 13.95 -3.22
C ASN A 117 -8.96 12.65 -2.53
N ALA A 118 -8.27 11.54 -2.78
CA ALA A 118 -8.54 10.27 -2.10
C ALA A 118 -8.37 10.39 -0.58
N ALA A 119 -7.30 11.04 -0.11
CA ALA A 119 -7.08 11.28 1.32
C ALA A 119 -8.20 12.13 1.94
N GLN A 120 -8.65 13.17 1.24
CA GLN A 120 -9.77 14.02 1.68
C GLN A 120 -11.09 13.24 1.74
N ALA A 121 -11.36 12.38 0.75
CA ALA A 121 -12.54 11.52 0.77
C ALA A 121 -12.53 10.57 1.97
N LEU A 122 -11.38 9.96 2.25
CA LEU A 122 -11.20 9.01 3.36
C LEU A 122 -11.21 9.73 4.72
N ALA A 123 -10.69 10.94 4.84
CA ALA A 123 -10.74 11.70 6.08
C ALA A 123 -12.17 11.97 6.60
N ALA A 124 -13.16 11.95 5.69
CA ALA A 124 -14.57 12.13 6.04
C ALA A 124 -15.29 10.81 6.41
N VAL A 125 -14.63 9.65 6.32
CA VAL A 125 -15.18 8.36 6.70
C VAL A 125 -14.99 8.16 8.21
N GLU A 126 -16.07 7.83 8.92
CA GLU A 126 -15.99 7.47 10.33
C GLU A 126 -15.71 5.96 10.48
N PRO A 127 -14.53 5.55 10.96
CA PRO A 127 -14.21 4.14 11.14
C PRO A 127 -14.90 3.57 12.38
N SER A 128 -15.11 2.25 12.37
CA SER A 128 -15.55 1.52 13.57
C SER A 128 -14.58 1.72 14.75
N PHE A 129 -15.10 1.70 15.97
CA PHE A 129 -14.32 2.01 17.19
C PHE A 129 -13.07 1.12 17.34
N SER A 130 -13.19 -0.17 17.01
CA SER A 130 -12.10 -1.16 17.07
C SER A 130 -10.99 -0.94 16.03
N GLY A 131 -11.25 -0.17 14.96
CA GLY A 131 -10.29 0.10 13.89
C GLY A 131 -9.77 1.54 13.85
N ARG A 132 -10.23 2.41 14.75
CA ARG A 132 -10.00 3.88 14.67
C ARG A 132 -8.53 4.28 14.75
N GLY A 133 -7.73 3.61 15.58
CA GLY A 133 -6.30 3.88 15.71
C GLY A 133 -5.53 3.60 14.41
N CYS A 134 -5.60 2.35 13.95
CA CYS A 134 -4.96 1.93 12.70
C CYS A 134 -5.46 2.75 11.49
N TYR A 135 -6.77 3.04 11.41
CA TYR A 135 -7.33 3.89 10.36
C TYR A 135 -6.66 5.27 10.30
N ARG A 136 -6.49 5.91 11.46
CA ARG A 136 -5.90 7.25 11.56
C ARG A 136 -4.43 7.25 11.18
N GLU A 137 -3.68 6.23 11.60
CA GLU A 137 -2.27 6.06 11.27
C GLU A 137 -2.08 5.89 9.76
N GLU A 138 -2.87 5.02 9.13
CA GLU A 138 -2.79 4.78 7.68
C GLU A 138 -3.23 6.00 6.87
N LEU A 139 -4.26 6.73 7.34
CA LEU A 139 -4.68 7.99 6.72
C LEU A 139 -3.59 9.06 6.82
N GLY A 140 -2.90 9.12 7.96
CA GLY A 140 -1.72 9.96 8.16
C GLY A 140 -0.58 9.59 7.21
N ALA A 141 -0.30 8.29 7.06
CA ALA A 141 0.71 7.78 6.15
C ALA A 141 0.38 8.11 4.68
N LEU A 142 -0.88 7.98 4.26
CA LEU A 142 -1.33 8.39 2.92
C LEU A 142 -1.12 9.89 2.70
N THR A 143 -1.56 10.72 3.65
CA THR A 143 -1.46 12.18 3.54
C THR A 143 0.00 12.63 3.43
N LEU A 144 0.88 12.04 4.25
CA LEU A 144 2.31 12.29 4.21
C LEU A 144 2.96 11.79 2.90
N ALA A 145 2.63 10.59 2.46
CA ALA A 145 3.20 10.04 1.24
C ALA A 145 2.76 10.83 -0.01
N ALA A 146 1.51 11.28 -0.06
CA ALA A 146 1.01 12.14 -1.13
C ALA A 146 1.72 13.51 -1.16
N SER A 147 1.98 14.11 0.00
CA SER A 147 2.66 15.42 0.08
C SER A 147 4.13 15.37 -0.32
N GLN A 148 4.77 14.19 -0.25
CA GLN A 148 6.16 13.99 -0.67
C GLN A 148 6.35 13.86 -2.18
N ILE A 149 5.27 13.66 -2.96
CA ILE A 149 5.32 13.65 -4.42
C ILE A 149 5.54 15.09 -4.89
N ASP A 150 6.70 15.32 -5.49
CA ASP A 150 7.08 16.63 -6.03
C ASP A 150 6.46 16.82 -7.43
N PRO A 151 5.56 17.79 -7.63
CA PRO A 151 4.90 17.98 -8.92
C PRO A 151 5.86 18.41 -10.04
N GLU A 152 7.02 19.00 -9.70
CA GLU A 152 7.99 19.51 -10.67
C GLU A 152 8.96 18.44 -11.17
N ARG A 153 8.93 17.26 -10.54
CA ARG A 153 9.82 16.13 -10.87
C ARG A 153 9.09 15.09 -11.70
N ARG A 154 9.86 14.41 -12.56
CA ARG A 154 9.34 13.33 -13.41
C ARG A 154 8.77 12.20 -12.54
N LEU A 155 7.67 11.63 -12.99
CA LEU A 155 7.00 10.52 -12.33
C LEU A 155 7.93 9.30 -12.18
N SER A 156 8.74 8.99 -13.20
CA SER A 156 9.71 7.89 -13.20
C SER A 156 10.68 7.96 -12.02
N ASP A 157 11.10 9.17 -11.64
CA ASP A 157 12.12 9.39 -10.60
C ASP A 157 11.50 9.32 -9.19
N GLN A 158 10.18 9.23 -9.10
CA GLN A 158 9.41 9.27 -7.87
C GLN A 158 8.50 8.06 -7.70
N TYR A 159 8.68 7.03 -8.51
CA TYR A 159 7.81 5.86 -8.53
C TYR A 159 7.70 5.18 -7.16
N THR A 160 8.80 5.09 -6.40
CA THR A 160 8.80 4.58 -5.03
C THR A 160 7.89 5.38 -4.10
N LYS A 161 7.86 6.71 -4.23
CA LYS A 161 6.97 7.57 -3.43
C LYS A 161 5.51 7.36 -3.80
N VAL A 162 5.23 7.26 -5.11
CA VAL A 162 3.89 7.02 -5.64
C VAL A 162 3.37 5.65 -5.22
N SER A 163 4.18 4.60 -5.35
CA SER A 163 3.85 3.26 -4.86
C SER A 163 3.59 3.27 -3.36
N SER A 164 4.44 3.93 -2.56
CA SER A 164 4.22 4.08 -1.11
C SER A 164 2.87 4.74 -0.78
N ALA A 165 2.52 5.83 -1.48
CA ALA A 165 1.26 6.51 -1.30
C ALA A 165 0.05 5.65 -1.69
N LEU A 166 0.13 4.92 -2.81
CA LEU A 166 -0.93 4.01 -3.24
C LEU A 166 -1.09 2.81 -2.30
N ARG A 167 0.01 2.28 -1.74
CA ARG A 167 -0.05 1.25 -0.69
C ARG A 167 -0.76 1.78 0.55
N ALA A 168 -0.41 2.97 1.02
CA ALA A 168 -1.11 3.60 2.13
C ALA A 168 -2.60 3.77 1.83
N ALA A 169 -2.96 4.28 0.64
CA ALA A 169 -4.36 4.38 0.20
C ALA A 169 -5.08 3.02 0.24
N SER A 170 -4.46 1.95 -0.25
CA SER A 170 -5.03 0.61 -0.22
C SER A 170 -5.31 0.11 1.20
N ARG A 171 -4.41 0.39 2.16
CA ARG A 171 -4.57 0.00 3.56
C ARG A 171 -5.68 0.79 4.25
N VAL A 172 -5.79 2.09 3.98
CA VAL A 172 -6.90 2.92 4.50
C VAL A 172 -8.25 2.44 3.96
N VAL A 173 -8.33 2.19 2.65
CA VAL A 173 -9.54 1.67 2.00
C VAL A 173 -9.93 0.31 2.57
N LEU A 174 -8.96 -0.59 2.77
CA LEU A 174 -9.19 -1.89 3.38
C LEU A 174 -9.76 -1.74 4.80
N ALA A 175 -9.15 -0.88 5.62
CA ALA A 175 -9.62 -0.58 6.97
C ALA A 175 -11.03 0.07 7.00
N ALA A 176 -11.35 0.92 6.02
CA ALA A 176 -12.69 1.49 5.89
C ALA A 176 -13.74 0.44 5.50
N SER A 177 -13.41 -0.41 4.52
CA SER A 177 -14.35 -1.38 3.94
C SER A 177 -14.84 -2.45 4.92
N THR A 178 -13.99 -2.80 5.88
CA THR A 178 -14.31 -3.80 6.91
C THR A 178 -15.26 -3.24 7.97
N SER A 179 -15.22 -1.92 8.20
CA SER A 179 -16.19 -1.22 9.06
C SER A 179 -17.58 -1.18 8.42
N SER A 180 -17.68 -1.05 7.10
CA SER A 180 -18.96 -0.99 6.38
C SER A 180 -19.71 -2.33 6.35
N GLN A 181 -19.00 -3.47 6.31
CA GLN A 181 -19.63 -4.79 6.28
C GLN A 181 -20.27 -5.20 7.62
N ILE A 182 -19.71 -4.74 8.74
CA ILE A 182 -20.26 -5.01 10.08
C ILE A 182 -21.64 -4.33 10.23
N ALA A 183 -21.81 -3.14 9.65
CA ALA A 183 -23.09 -2.41 9.68
C ALA A 183 -24.21 -3.06 8.84
N ILE A 184 -23.88 -3.85 7.82
CA ILE A 184 -24.88 -4.51 6.95
C ILE A 184 -25.42 -5.80 7.59
N ARG A 185 -24.61 -6.49 8.40
CA ARG A 185 -25.00 -7.76 9.05
C ARG A 185 -25.86 -7.59 10.31
N THR A 186 -26.01 -6.38 10.84
CA THR A 186 -26.73 -6.11 12.09
C THR A 186 -28.12 -5.48 11.90
N ARG A 187 -28.66 -5.49 10.68
CA ARG A 187 -30.05 -5.03 10.45
C ARG A 187 -31.02 -6.20 10.71
N PRO A 188 -31.96 -6.07 11.69
CA PRO A 188 -32.91 -7.11 12.05
C PRO A 188 -33.98 -7.35 10.97
#